data_AF-A0A9N9PGI8-F1
#
_entry.id   AF-A0A9N9PGI8-F1
#
_cell.length_a   1.000
_cell.length_b   1.000
_cell.length_c   1.000
_cell.angle_alpha   90.00
_cell.angle_beta   90.00
_cell.angle_gamma   90.00
#
_symmetry.space_group_name_H-M   'P 1'
#
loop_
_entity.id
_entity.type
_entity.pdbx_description
1 polymer ?
#
loop_
_entity_poly.entity_id
_entity_poly.type
_entity_poly.pdbx_seq_one_letter_code
_entity_poly.pdbx_strand_id
1 'polypeptide(L)'
;SEPALNVIGGKWSDSWILPVDPEFLLQRTGYACLDENSFPKYTVESENVWAYYDDTCKAEQPQPVYDPLELRCHYSEYPAISCVDALNQNVGSVNVTITWHRIPFTENIAKKYRFGKHTSNLPDLVGVNKNLLEQTR
;
A
#
# COMPACT_ATOMS: atom_id res chain seq x y z
N SER A 1 -7.29 14.13 -3.95
CA SER A 1 -7.70 14.58 -2.61
C SER A 1 -9.19 14.35 -2.49
N GLU A 2 -9.64 13.64 -1.46
CA GLU A 2 -11.06 13.34 -1.23
C GLU A 2 -11.85 14.61 -0.85
N PRO A 3 -12.89 15.02 -1.62
CA PRO A 3 -13.66 16.22 -1.34
C PRO A 3 -14.38 16.24 0.00
N ALA A 4 -14.88 15.09 0.49
CA ALA A 4 -15.60 15.02 1.76
C ALA A 4 -14.71 15.37 2.96
N LEU A 5 -13.40 15.15 2.83
CA LEU A 5 -12.41 15.53 3.82
C LEU A 5 -11.91 16.97 3.64
N ASN A 6 -12.50 17.82 2.81
CA ASN A 6 -12.10 19.24 2.73
C ASN A 6 -12.61 20.09 3.89
N VAL A 7 -13.66 19.63 4.59
CA VAL A 7 -14.32 20.36 5.68
C VAL A 7 -14.01 19.66 7.01
N ILE A 8 -13.79 20.45 8.06
CA ILE A 8 -13.66 19.91 9.43
C ILE A 8 -14.98 19.23 9.83
N GLY A 9 -14.91 18.01 10.36
CA GLY A 9 -16.05 17.15 10.64
C GLY A 9 -16.48 16.28 9.46
N GLY A 10 -15.90 16.50 8.28
CA GLY A 10 -16.09 15.66 7.10
C GLY A 10 -15.70 14.21 7.36
N LYS A 11 -16.43 13.30 6.73
CA LYS A 11 -16.25 11.86 6.85
C LYS A 11 -16.15 11.25 5.47
N TRP A 12 -15.25 10.29 5.34
CA TRP A 12 -15.11 9.50 4.13
C TRP A 12 -14.87 8.06 4.52
N SER A 13 -15.57 7.13 3.88
CA SER A 13 -15.44 5.71 4.14
C SER A 13 -15.02 5.05 2.85
N ASP A 14 -13.99 4.25 2.95
CA ASP A 14 -13.42 3.53 1.83
C ASP A 14 -13.40 2.04 2.15
N SER A 15 -13.72 1.22 1.16
CA SER A 15 -13.83 -0.23 1.33
C SER A 15 -12.72 -0.92 0.58
N TRP A 16 -12.00 -1.76 1.30
CA TRP A 16 -10.83 -2.48 0.83
C TRP A 16 -11.07 -3.97 1.06
N ILE A 17 -10.73 -4.78 0.07
CA ILE A 17 -10.60 -6.23 0.25
C ILE A 17 -9.12 -6.47 0.52
N LEU A 18 -8.78 -7.04 1.68
CA LEU A 18 -7.38 -7.32 2.05
C LEU A 18 -7.14 -8.83 2.11
N PRO A 19 -5.95 -9.32 1.73
CA PRO A 19 -5.59 -10.72 1.92
C PRO A 19 -5.55 -11.07 3.42
N VAL A 20 -5.97 -12.28 3.78
CA VAL A 20 -5.82 -12.80 5.16
C VAL A 20 -4.34 -12.96 5.52
N ASP A 21 -3.53 -13.37 4.54
CA ASP A 21 -2.08 -13.50 4.65
C ASP A 21 -1.41 -12.73 3.50
N PRO A 22 -0.79 -11.56 3.78
CA PRO A 22 -0.15 -10.76 2.76
C PRO A 22 1.21 -11.33 2.30
N GLU A 23 1.71 -12.40 2.93
CA GLU A 23 3.00 -12.99 2.59
C GLU A 23 2.93 -13.79 1.28
N PHE A 24 3.96 -13.64 0.44
CA PHE A 24 4.07 -14.31 -0.86
C PHE A 24 2.86 -14.09 -1.78
N LEU A 25 2.19 -12.92 -1.66
CA LEU A 25 0.98 -12.64 -2.42
C LEU A 25 1.20 -12.79 -3.93
N LEU A 26 2.30 -12.22 -4.44
CA LEU A 26 2.71 -12.35 -5.84
C LEU A 26 2.78 -13.82 -6.30
N GLN A 27 3.41 -14.69 -5.51
CA GLN A 27 3.56 -16.11 -5.83
C GLN A 27 2.24 -16.88 -5.72
N ARG A 28 1.37 -16.51 -4.78
CA ARG A 28 0.11 -17.20 -4.51
C ARG A 28 -1.02 -16.77 -5.44
N THR A 29 -1.04 -15.51 -5.89
CA THR A 29 -2.09 -14.98 -6.76
C THR A 29 -1.63 -14.81 -8.21
N GLY A 30 -0.34 -15.00 -8.50
CA GLY A 30 0.20 -14.97 -9.86
C GLY A 30 -0.08 -13.66 -10.58
N TYR A 31 0.39 -12.55 -10.01
CA TYR A 31 0.16 -11.16 -10.47
C TYR A 31 -1.27 -10.60 -10.33
N ALA A 32 -2.32 -11.42 -10.15
CA ALA A 32 -3.72 -10.99 -10.20
C ALA A 32 -4.13 -9.79 -9.31
N CYS A 33 -3.35 -9.50 -8.27
CA CYS A 33 -3.61 -8.44 -7.30
C CYS A 33 -2.65 -7.26 -7.39
N LEU A 34 -1.84 -7.18 -8.45
CA LEU A 34 -0.73 -6.23 -8.53
C LEU A 34 -0.97 -5.22 -9.64
N ASP A 35 -1.08 -3.95 -9.25
CA ASP A 35 -1.13 -2.82 -10.17
C ASP A 35 0.29 -2.42 -10.59
N GLU A 36 0.65 -2.75 -11.83
CA GLU A 36 1.87 -2.26 -12.50
C GLU A 36 1.67 -0.90 -13.16
N ASN A 37 0.44 -0.41 -13.32
CA ASN A 37 0.15 0.78 -14.12
C ASN A 37 0.42 2.09 -13.42
N SER A 38 0.33 2.09 -12.10
CA SER A 38 0.76 3.22 -11.28
C SER A 38 2.29 3.29 -11.09
N PHE A 39 3.04 2.33 -11.64
CA PHE A 39 4.47 2.17 -11.40
C PHE A 39 5.27 1.94 -12.70
N PRO A 40 6.61 2.05 -12.67
CA PRO A 40 7.40 1.69 -13.83
C PRO A 40 7.25 0.19 -14.14
N LYS A 41 7.16 -0.16 -15.43
CA LYS A 41 6.99 -1.55 -15.88
C LYS A 41 8.10 -2.46 -15.33
N TYR A 42 7.76 -3.71 -15.00
CA TYR A 42 8.69 -4.72 -14.50
C TYR A 42 9.37 -4.36 -13.16
N THR A 43 8.76 -3.47 -12.37
CA THR A 43 9.27 -3.14 -11.02
C THR A 43 8.52 -3.85 -9.91
N VAL A 44 7.43 -4.54 -10.22
CA VAL A 44 6.72 -5.36 -9.25
C VAL A 44 7.61 -6.50 -8.78
N GLU A 45 7.70 -6.63 -7.47
CA GLU A 45 8.54 -7.62 -6.81
C GLU A 45 7.88 -8.09 -5.50
N SER A 46 8.34 -9.22 -4.97
CA SER A 46 7.65 -9.91 -3.88
C SER A 46 7.86 -9.32 -2.48
N GLU A 47 8.98 -8.63 -2.24
CA GLU A 47 9.35 -8.07 -0.94
C GLU A 47 8.48 -6.85 -0.57
N ASN A 48 8.17 -5.99 -1.55
CA ASN A 48 7.32 -4.82 -1.39
C ASN A 48 5.98 -4.97 -2.11
N VAL A 49 5.46 -6.20 -2.20
CA VAL A 49 4.18 -6.51 -2.85
C VAL A 49 3.02 -5.66 -2.33
N TRP A 50 3.09 -5.25 -1.06
CA TRP A 50 2.12 -4.36 -0.41
C TRP A 50 1.97 -2.99 -1.09
N ALA A 51 3.02 -2.48 -1.75
CA ALA A 51 2.99 -1.19 -2.43
C ALA A 51 2.26 -1.25 -3.78
N TYR A 52 2.16 -2.45 -4.36
CA TYR A 52 1.54 -2.70 -5.66
C TYR A 52 0.15 -3.32 -5.53
N TYR A 53 -0.28 -3.62 -4.32
CA TYR A 53 -1.56 -4.30 -4.10
C TYR A 53 -2.74 -3.43 -4.51
N ASP A 54 -3.59 -3.98 -5.38
CA ASP A 54 -4.86 -3.37 -5.79
C ASP A 54 -5.94 -4.46 -5.93
N ASP A 55 -6.96 -4.40 -5.08
CA ASP A 55 -8.08 -5.34 -5.05
C ASP A 55 -9.11 -5.09 -6.17
N THR A 56 -9.00 -3.96 -6.87
CA THR A 56 -9.88 -3.61 -7.98
C THR A 56 -9.46 -4.26 -9.29
N CYS A 57 -8.21 -4.75 -9.39
CA CYS A 57 -7.68 -5.43 -10.58
C CYS A 57 -8.56 -6.59 -11.06
N LYS A 58 -8.87 -6.57 -12.35
CA LYS A 58 -9.74 -7.54 -13.01
C LYS A 58 -8.93 -8.50 -13.87
N ALA A 59 -9.61 -9.55 -14.33
CA ALA A 59 -9.05 -10.43 -15.33
C ALA A 59 -8.78 -9.64 -16.60
N GLU A 60 -7.56 -9.73 -17.11
CA GLU A 60 -7.13 -9.00 -18.29
C GLU A 60 -6.71 -9.99 -19.37
N GLN A 61 -6.92 -9.60 -20.61
CA GLN A 61 -6.43 -10.34 -21.77
C GLN A 61 -5.33 -9.53 -22.44
N PRO A 62 -4.33 -10.19 -23.04
CA PRO A 62 -3.34 -9.52 -23.87
C PRO A 62 -4.03 -8.98 -25.13
N GLN A 63 -4.60 -7.78 -25.01
CA GLN A 63 -5.24 -7.10 -26.13
C GLN A 63 -4.28 -6.13 -26.82
N PRO A 64 -4.34 -6.00 -28.16
CA PRO A 64 -3.55 -5.05 -28.93
C PRO A 64 -4.08 -3.61 -28.86
N VAL A 65 -5.22 -3.38 -28.20
CA VAL A 65 -5.93 -2.10 -28.23
C VAL A 65 -5.83 -1.43 -26.88
N TYR A 66 -5.16 -0.29 -26.88
CA TYR A 66 -5.12 0.70 -25.82
C TYR A 66 -6.52 1.34 -25.79
N ASP A 67 -7.48 0.78 -25.04
CA ASP A 67 -8.66 1.54 -24.65
C ASP A 67 -8.22 2.46 -23.50
N PRO A 68 -8.10 3.78 -23.71
CA PRO A 68 -7.67 4.71 -22.68
C PRO A 68 -8.68 4.84 -21.52
N LEU A 69 -9.85 4.22 -21.61
CA LEU A 69 -10.86 4.16 -20.55
C LEU A 69 -10.79 2.87 -19.72
N GLU A 70 -10.13 1.82 -20.21
CA GLU A 70 -9.89 0.62 -19.41
C GLU A 70 -8.65 0.83 -18.54
N LEU A 71 -8.89 0.96 -17.23
CA LEU A 71 -7.83 0.87 -16.23
C LEU A 71 -7.23 -0.53 -16.27
N ARG A 72 -6.09 -0.65 -16.95
CA ARG A 72 -5.27 -1.86 -16.98
C ARG A 72 -4.34 -1.86 -15.77
N CYS A 73 -4.30 -2.95 -15.01
CA CYS A 73 -3.36 -3.17 -13.92
C CYS A 73 -2.03 -3.73 -14.42
N HIS A 74 -2.03 -4.69 -15.36
CA HIS A 74 -0.83 -5.49 -15.62
C HIS A 74 -0.22 -5.21 -16.99
N TYR A 75 1.12 -5.21 -17.07
CA TYR A 75 1.86 -5.01 -18.32
C TYR A 75 2.76 -6.21 -18.67
N SER A 76 3.25 -6.91 -17.65
CA SER A 76 4.19 -8.02 -17.80
C SER A 76 3.47 -9.36 -17.98
N GLU A 77 2.53 -9.65 -17.09
CA GLU A 77 1.69 -10.85 -17.09
C GLU A 77 0.21 -10.46 -17.18
N TYR A 78 -0.66 -11.34 -17.71
CA TYR A 78 -2.09 -11.06 -17.83
C TYR A 78 -2.91 -12.12 -17.10
N PRO A 79 -3.22 -11.89 -15.81
CA PRO A 79 -3.98 -12.82 -15.00
C PRO A 79 -5.38 -13.07 -15.58
N ALA A 80 -5.73 -14.35 -15.72
CA ALA A 80 -7.03 -14.77 -16.27
C ALA A 80 -8.20 -14.64 -15.26
N ILE A 81 -7.89 -14.28 -14.01
CA ILE A 81 -8.85 -14.12 -12.91
C ILE A 81 -8.64 -12.76 -12.24
N SER A 82 -9.67 -12.25 -11.56
CA SER A 82 -9.56 -10.99 -10.80
C SER A 82 -8.74 -11.17 -9.52
N CYS A 83 -8.28 -10.07 -8.91
CA CYS A 83 -7.61 -10.14 -7.62
C CYS A 83 -8.48 -10.84 -6.57
N VAL A 84 -9.75 -10.43 -6.46
CA VAL A 84 -10.69 -10.99 -5.47
C VAL A 84 -10.88 -12.50 -5.67
N ASP A 85 -10.97 -12.97 -6.91
CA ASP A 85 -11.06 -14.39 -7.20
C ASP A 85 -9.77 -15.12 -6.84
N ALA A 86 -8.61 -14.54 -7.16
CA ALA A 86 -7.31 -15.10 -6.84
C ALA A 86 -7.07 -15.21 -5.32
N LEU A 87 -7.50 -14.20 -4.56
CA LEU A 87 -7.49 -14.22 -3.10
C LEU A 87 -8.37 -15.34 -2.58
N ASN A 88 -9.62 -15.42 -3.03
CA ASN A 88 -10.57 -16.43 -2.56
C ASN A 88 -10.11 -17.87 -2.86
N GLN A 89 -9.37 -18.08 -3.95
CA GLN A 89 -8.84 -19.40 -4.31
C GLN A 89 -7.60 -19.81 -3.52
N ASN A 90 -6.73 -18.85 -3.13
CA ASN A 90 -5.38 -19.19 -2.66
C ASN A 90 -5.04 -18.72 -1.24
N VAL A 91 -5.61 -17.61 -0.78
CA VAL A 91 -5.18 -16.91 0.46
C VAL A 91 -6.33 -16.65 1.43
N GLY A 92 -7.55 -16.47 0.90
CA GLY A 92 -8.67 -15.87 1.62
C GLY A 92 -8.58 -14.34 1.66
N SER A 93 -9.70 -13.71 1.95
CA SER A 93 -9.82 -12.26 2.01
C SER A 93 -10.66 -11.78 3.19
N VAL A 94 -10.45 -10.53 3.60
CA VAL A 94 -11.24 -9.82 4.60
C VAL A 94 -11.69 -8.49 4.01
N ASN A 95 -13.00 -8.21 4.09
CA ASN A 95 -13.54 -6.91 3.71
C ASN A 95 -13.37 -5.94 4.88
N VAL A 96 -12.66 -4.85 4.64
CA VAL A 96 -12.37 -3.80 5.61
C VAL A 96 -12.96 -2.50 5.12
N THR A 97 -13.70 -1.81 5.99
CA THR A 97 -14.14 -0.43 5.72
C THR A 97 -13.33 0.51 6.62
N ILE A 98 -12.47 1.30 6.01
CA ILE A 98 -11.71 2.34 6.71
C ILE A 98 -12.52 3.63 6.65
N THR A 99 -12.87 4.16 7.82
CA THR A 99 -13.58 5.43 7.91
C THR A 99 -12.65 6.52 8.43
N TRP A 100 -12.41 7.51 7.58
CA TRP A 100 -11.64 8.70 7.87
C TRP A 100 -12.56 9.81 8.36
N HIS A 101 -12.15 10.47 9.45
CA HIS A 101 -12.84 11.64 9.99
C HIS A 101 -11.85 12.81 10.06
N ARG A 102 -12.16 13.91 9.37
CA ARG A 102 -11.35 15.12 9.47
C ARG A 102 -11.65 15.85 10.77
N ILE A 103 -10.68 15.87 11.67
CA ILE A 103 -10.73 16.63 12.92
C ILE A 103 -10.04 17.99 12.76
N PRO A 104 -10.41 19.02 13.56
CA PRO A 104 -9.69 20.28 13.56
C PRO A 104 -8.24 20.05 14.03
N PHE A 105 -7.29 20.66 13.33
CA PHE A 105 -5.91 20.69 13.81
C PHE A 105 -5.85 21.50 15.12
N THR A 106 -5.29 20.90 16.17
CA THR A 106 -4.92 21.61 17.39
C THR A 106 -3.60 21.05 17.89
N GLU A 107 -2.80 21.91 18.53
CA GLU A 107 -1.47 21.50 19.00
C GLU A 107 -1.53 20.38 20.04
N ASN A 108 -2.60 20.34 20.84
CA ASN A 108 -2.81 19.30 21.85
C ASN A 108 -3.12 17.94 21.20
N ILE A 109 -3.98 17.91 20.18
CA ILE A 109 -4.27 16.67 19.42
C ILE A 109 -3.01 16.23 18.69
N ALA A 110 -2.31 17.14 18.01
CA ALA A 110 -1.09 16.82 17.30
C ALA A 110 -0.03 16.22 18.24
N LYS A 111 0.23 16.83 19.40
CA LYS A 111 1.19 16.31 20.39
C LYS A 111 0.81 14.93 20.92
N LYS A 112 -0.48 14.64 21.08
CA LYS A 112 -0.98 13.34 21.55
C LYS A 112 -0.61 12.18 20.61
N TYR A 113 -0.58 12.42 19.30
CA TYR A 113 -0.34 11.37 18.29
C TYR A 113 1.04 11.48 17.62
N ARG A 114 1.68 12.65 17.62
CA ARG A 114 3.02 12.89 17.04
C ARG A 114 4.11 12.16 17.81
N PHE A 115 3.97 12.08 19.13
CA PHE A 115 4.91 11.38 19.99
C PHE A 115 4.18 10.19 20.60
N GLY A 116 4.66 8.99 20.29
CA GLY A 116 4.18 7.78 20.95
C GLY A 116 4.60 7.75 22.42
N LYS A 117 4.33 6.64 23.11
CA LYS A 117 5.00 6.39 24.40
C LYS A 117 6.46 6.06 24.13
N HIS A 118 7.31 7.08 24.17
CA HIS A 118 8.74 6.89 24.12
C HIS A 118 9.26 6.50 25.50
N THR A 119 10.19 5.55 25.56
CA THR A 119 10.89 5.16 26.79
C THR A 119 12.01 6.15 27.15
N SER A 120 12.38 7.03 26.21
CA SER A 120 13.44 8.02 26.33
C SER A 120 13.15 9.23 25.46
N ASN A 121 13.69 10.39 25.82
CA ASN A 121 13.71 11.60 24.99
C ASN A 121 14.96 11.68 24.09
N LEU A 122 15.83 10.67 24.16
CA LEU A 122 16.98 10.53 23.28
C LEU A 122 16.58 9.72 22.03
N PRO A 123 17.17 10.01 20.87
CA PRO A 123 16.98 9.16 19.69
C PRO A 123 17.59 7.76 19.95
N ASP A 124 16.90 6.72 19.48
CA ASP A 124 17.34 5.32 19.62
C ASP A 124 18.65 5.05 18.86
N LEU A 125 18.91 5.83 17.82
CA LEU A 125 20.17 5.83 17.07
C LEU A 125 20.77 7.23 17.11
N VAL A 126 22.00 7.32 17.60
CA VAL A 126 22.84 8.52 17.49
C VAL A 126 23.97 8.19 16.52
N GLY A 127 24.11 9.00 15.48
CA GLY A 127 25.29 8.96 14.63
C GLY A 127 26.51 9.32 15.47
N VAL A 128 27.34 8.33 15.80
CA VAL A 128 28.61 8.58 16.49
C VAL A 128 29.57 9.15 15.47
N ASN A 129 29.79 10.46 15.51
CA ASN A 129 30.83 11.11 14.74
C ASN A 129 32.19 10.84 15.42
N LYS A 130 32.61 9.57 15.42
CA LYS A 130 34.00 9.21 15.70
C LYS A 130 34.78 9.67 14.48
N ASN A 131 35.71 10.60 14.67
CA ASN A 131 36.80 10.81 13.71
C ASN A 131 37.42 9.44 13.43
N LEU A 132 37.04 8.83 12.29
CA LEU A 132 37.50 7.53 11.80
C LEU A 132 38.99 7.50 11.45
N LEU A 133 39.75 8.53 11.83
CA LEU A 133 41.17 8.70 11.55
C LEU A 133 42.09 8.26 12.71
N GLU A 134 41.57 8.02 13.92
CA GLU A 134 42.42 7.62 15.06
C GLU A 134 42.42 6.12 15.38
N GLN A 135 41.58 5.30 14.72
CA GLN A 135 41.51 3.85 14.98
C GLN A 135 42.30 2.97 13.98
N THR A 136 43.04 3.59 13.05
CA THR A 136 43.86 2.89 12.04
C THR A 136 45.34 3.24 12.12
N ARG A 137 45.83 3.72 13.28
CA ARG A 137 47.24 4.02 13.50
C ARG A 137 47.87 3.12 14.55
#